data_AF-A0A2D4QIE0-F1
#
_entry.id   AF-A0A2D4QIE0-F1
#
_cell.length_a   1.000
_cell.length_b   1.000
_cell.length_c   1.000
_cell.angle_alpha   90.00
_cell.angle_beta   90.00
_cell.angle_gamma   90.00
#
_symmetry.space_group_name_H-M   'P 1'
#
loop_
_entity.id
_entity.type
_entity.pdbx_description
1 polymer ?
#
loop_
_entity_poly.entity_id
_entity_poly.type
_entity_poly.pdbx_seq_one_letter_code
_entity_poly.pdbx_strand_id
1 'polypeptide(L)'
;MTTISLLTGLLLVMPPPASPPIESDPRWLVYEGDSDTNPGNGRRIVLVAGDEEYRSEEGLPMLGRLLAGHGYEAVVLFSQDPETGEIDPENLSHIPGLHLIDDADVLVLQLRFRELPDEDMKHIVDH
;
A
#
# COMPACT_ATOMS: atom_id res chain seq x y z
N MET A 1 -49.35 -22.57 -19.28
CA MET A 1 -48.01 -22.30 -19.85
C MET A 1 -47.53 -21.00 -19.22
N THR A 2 -46.70 -21.08 -18.19
CA THR A 2 -46.24 -19.91 -17.43
C THR A 2 -44.77 -19.74 -17.75
N THR A 3 -44.43 -18.74 -18.57
CA THR A 3 -43.07 -18.44 -18.97
C THR A 3 -42.35 -17.71 -17.83
N ILE A 4 -41.43 -18.38 -17.15
CA ILE A 4 -40.52 -17.77 -16.18
C ILE A 4 -39.46 -17.01 -17.00
N SER A 5 -39.57 -15.69 -17.06
CA SER A 5 -38.54 -14.83 -17.64
C SER A 5 -37.45 -14.63 -16.58
N LEU A 6 -36.32 -15.32 -16.72
CA LEU A 6 -35.12 -14.98 -15.95
C LEU A 6 -34.60 -13.64 -16.45
N LEU A 7 -34.79 -12.58 -15.66
CA LEU A 7 -34.01 -11.34 -15.82
C LEU A 7 -32.56 -11.66 -15.41
N THR A 8 -31.70 -11.88 -16.39
CA THR A 8 -30.24 -11.88 -16.19
C THR A 8 -29.84 -10.45 -15.86
N GLY A 9 -29.78 -10.11 -14.57
CA GLY A 9 -29.24 -8.84 -14.11
C GLY A 9 -27.74 -8.80 -14.40
N LEU A 10 -27.33 -7.98 -15.36
CA LEU A 10 -25.93 -7.66 -15.60
C LEU A 10 -25.45 -6.81 -14.42
N LEU A 11 -24.80 -7.43 -13.43
CA LEU A 11 -24.07 -6.69 -12.40
C LEU A 11 -22.88 -6.03 -13.09
N LEU A 12 -23.00 -4.73 -13.38
CA LEU A 12 -21.84 -3.90 -13.73
C LEU A 12 -20.96 -3.81 -12.48
N VAL A 13 -19.89 -4.61 -12.45
CA VAL A 13 -18.80 -4.40 -11.50
C VAL A 13 -18.11 -3.12 -11.96
N MET A 14 -18.47 -1.99 -11.35
CA MET A 14 -17.71 -0.76 -11.54
C MET A 14 -16.32 -0.98 -10.95
N PRO A 15 -15.24 -0.78 -11.72
CA PRO A 15 -13.90 -0.78 -11.15
C PRO A 15 -13.83 0.32 -10.07
N PRO A 16 -13.05 0.10 -9.00
CA PRO A 16 -12.83 1.15 -8.00
C PRO A 16 -12.29 2.41 -8.68
N PRO A 17 -12.61 3.61 -8.16
CA PRO A 17 -12.01 4.83 -8.64
C PRO A 17 -10.49 4.70 -8.55
N ALA A 18 -9.78 5.09 -9.62
CA ALA A 18 -8.33 5.03 -9.65
C ALA A 18 -7.75 5.95 -8.57
N SER A 19 -6.78 5.44 -7.80
CA SER A 19 -6.03 6.26 -6.84
C SER A 19 -5.27 7.38 -7.57
N PRO A 20 -5.08 8.54 -6.93
CA PRO A 20 -4.30 9.63 -7.53
C PRO A 20 -2.85 9.19 -7.77
N PRO A 21 -2.18 9.64 -8.84
CA PRO A 21 -0.80 9.24 -9.13
C PRO A 21 0.14 9.50 -7.96
N ILE A 22 1.05 8.56 -7.69
CA ILE A 22 2.07 8.72 -6.64
C ILE A 22 3.23 9.58 -7.18
N GLU A 23 3.71 10.49 -6.35
CA GLU A 23 4.95 11.20 -6.62
C GLU A 23 6.15 10.25 -6.55
N SER A 24 7.02 10.31 -7.55
CA SER A 24 8.28 9.57 -7.55
C SER A 24 9.26 10.21 -6.57
N ASP A 25 9.51 9.54 -5.44
CA ASP A 25 10.50 9.94 -4.43
C ASP A 25 11.43 8.76 -4.12
N PRO A 26 12.76 8.96 -4.03
CA PRO A 26 13.71 7.88 -3.75
C PRO A 26 13.56 7.26 -2.35
N ARG A 27 12.82 7.89 -1.43
CA ARG A 27 12.63 7.41 -0.05
C ARG A 27 11.65 6.24 0.06
N TRP A 28 10.91 5.89 -0.99
CA TRP A 28 10.04 4.72 -1.00
C TRP A 28 10.09 3.99 -2.33
N LEU A 29 9.56 2.77 -2.36
CA LEU A 29 9.43 2.01 -3.58
C LEU A 29 7.99 2.07 -4.09
N VAL A 30 7.84 2.24 -5.40
CA VAL A 30 6.58 2.08 -6.10
C VAL A 30 6.74 0.96 -7.11
N TYR A 31 5.86 -0.04 -7.02
CA TYR A 31 5.69 -1.08 -8.02
C TYR A 31 4.36 -0.87 -8.73
N GLU A 32 4.45 -0.51 -10.00
CA GLU A 32 3.28 -0.31 -10.86
C GLU A 32 2.49 -1.61 -11.01
N GLY A 33 1.18 -1.53 -10.77
CA GLY A 33 0.23 -2.60 -11.05
C GLY A 33 -0.45 -2.39 -12.40
N ASP A 34 -0.88 -3.47 -13.04
CA ASP A 34 -1.73 -3.40 -14.23
C ASP A 34 -3.22 -3.40 -13.84
N SER A 35 -3.93 -2.34 -14.20
CA SER A 35 -5.35 -2.16 -13.93
C SER A 35 -6.26 -3.17 -14.64
N ASP A 36 -5.77 -3.81 -15.70
CA ASP A 36 -6.51 -4.84 -16.44
C ASP A 36 -6.25 -6.25 -15.88
N THR A 37 -5.30 -6.40 -14.95
CA THR A 37 -4.92 -7.68 -14.36
C THR A 37 -5.64 -7.93 -13.04
N ASN A 38 -6.38 -9.04 -12.98
CA ASN A 38 -7.03 -9.52 -11.76
C ASN A 38 -6.04 -10.34 -10.91
N PRO A 39 -6.17 -10.33 -9.57
CA PRO A 39 -7.24 -9.69 -8.78
C PRO A 39 -7.02 -8.21 -8.44
N GLY A 40 -5.84 -7.64 -8.72
CA GLY A 40 -5.47 -6.31 -8.22
C GLY A 40 -6.22 -5.16 -8.87
N ASN A 41 -6.42 -5.21 -10.19
CA ASN A 41 -7.15 -4.19 -10.97
C ASN A 41 -6.74 -2.75 -10.63
N GLY A 42 -5.45 -2.51 -10.40
CA GLY A 42 -4.88 -1.18 -10.13
C GLY A 42 -5.13 -0.65 -8.72
N ARG A 43 -5.70 -1.45 -7.81
CA ARG A 43 -5.88 -1.04 -6.41
C ARG A 43 -4.55 -0.79 -5.72
N ARG A 44 -4.52 0.20 -4.84
CA ARG A 44 -3.32 0.60 -4.11
C ARG A 44 -3.17 -0.17 -2.81
N ILE A 45 -2.00 -0.77 -2.62
CA ILE A 45 -1.57 -1.37 -1.35
C ILE A 45 -0.37 -0.58 -0.83
N VAL A 46 -0.46 -0.08 0.40
CA VAL A 46 0.68 0.51 1.10
C VAL A 46 1.21 -0.51 2.11
N LEU A 47 2.50 -0.83 2.00
CA LEU A 47 3.23 -1.73 2.87
C LEU A 47 4.24 -0.91 3.68
N VAL A 48 4.16 -0.96 5.01
CA VAL A 48 5.00 -0.15 5.89
C VAL A 48 5.99 -1.05 6.63
N ALA A 49 7.27 -0.90 6.28
CA ALA A 49 8.40 -1.60 6.88
C ALA A 49 8.98 -0.81 8.06
N GLY A 50 9.17 -1.49 9.17
CA GLY A 50 9.75 -0.93 10.36
C GLY A 50 9.59 -1.81 11.59
N ASP A 51 9.87 -3.11 11.44
CA ASP A 51 9.77 -4.07 12.55
C ASP A 51 11.10 -4.39 13.22
N GLU A 52 12.23 -4.13 12.56
CA GLU A 52 13.61 -4.45 12.94
C GLU A 52 13.91 -5.96 13.05
N GLU A 53 13.02 -6.74 13.66
CA GLU A 53 13.26 -8.15 14.04
C GLU A 53 13.08 -9.15 12.88
N TYR A 54 12.06 -8.98 12.03
CA TYR A 54 11.74 -9.96 10.99
C TYR A 54 12.14 -9.50 9.59
N ARG A 55 12.96 -8.44 9.50
CA ARG A 55 13.53 -7.90 8.25
C ARG A 55 12.43 -7.49 7.27
N SER A 56 11.44 -6.76 7.76
CA SER A 56 10.35 -6.22 6.93
C SER A 56 10.86 -5.39 5.73
N GLU A 57 12.03 -4.77 5.86
CA GLU A 57 12.72 -3.97 4.85
C GLU A 57 13.19 -4.82 3.65
N GLU A 58 13.27 -6.14 3.79
CA GLU A 58 13.55 -7.08 2.70
C GLU A 58 12.30 -7.83 2.26
N GLY A 59 11.47 -8.25 3.23
CA GLY A 59 10.26 -9.02 2.97
C GLY A 59 9.19 -8.23 2.21
N LEU A 60 8.92 -6.98 2.61
CA LEU A 60 7.86 -6.17 2.02
C LEU A 60 8.17 -5.71 0.59
N PRO A 61 9.41 -5.36 0.20
CA PRO A 61 9.75 -5.13 -1.20
C PRO A 61 9.51 -6.35 -2.11
N MET A 62 9.87 -7.55 -1.63
CA MET A 62 9.62 -8.78 -2.37
C MET A 62 8.11 -9.04 -2.51
N LEU A 63 7.35 -8.85 -1.44
CA LEU A 63 5.90 -8.99 -1.45
C LEU A 63 5.24 -7.97 -2.38
N GLY A 64 5.63 -6.69 -2.30
CA GLY A 64 5.12 -5.62 -3.15
C GLY A 64 5.32 -5.92 -4.63
N ARG A 65 6.50 -6.42 -5.01
CA ARG A 65 6.77 -6.84 -6.39
C ARG A 65 5.89 -8.01 -6.85
N LEU A 66 5.60 -8.98 -5.97
CA LEU A 66 4.69 -10.08 -6.28
C LEU A 66 3.24 -9.59 -6.44
N LEU A 67 2.79 -8.69 -5.56
CA LEU A 67 1.47 -8.07 -5.62
C LEU A 67 1.28 -7.25 -6.90
N ALA A 68 2.32 -6.54 -7.35
CA ALA A 68 2.32 -5.85 -8.64
C ALA A 68 2.10 -6.82 -9.82
N GLY A 69 2.71 -8.02 -9.76
CA GLY A 69 2.44 -9.10 -10.72
C GLY A 69 0.99 -9.61 -10.71
N HIS A 70 0.23 -9.31 -9.67
CA HIS A 70 -1.20 -9.61 -9.53
C HIS A 70 -2.09 -8.39 -9.83
N GLY A 71 -1.54 -7.30 -10.35
CA GLY A 71 -2.27 -6.11 -10.79
C GLY A 71 -2.48 -5.05 -9.71
N TYR A 72 -1.85 -5.15 -8.53
CA TYR A 72 -1.92 -4.12 -7.49
C TYR A 72 -0.84 -3.05 -7.70
N GLU A 73 -1.15 -1.78 -7.49
CA GLU A 73 -0.12 -0.77 -7.29
C GLU A 73 0.40 -0.90 -5.86
N ALA A 74 1.67 -1.27 -5.69
CA ALA A 74 2.25 -1.54 -4.37
C ALA A 74 3.29 -0.49 -4.00
N VAL A 75 3.10 0.16 -2.86
CA VAL A 75 4.03 1.15 -2.30
C VAL A 75 4.68 0.58 -1.05
N VAL A 76 6.01 0.64 -0.96
CA VAL A 76 6.73 0.20 0.23
C VAL A 76 7.40 1.40 0.89
N LEU A 77 6.95 1.69 2.11
CA LEU A 77 7.49 2.73 2.97
C LEU A 77 8.47 2.11 3.96
N PHE A 78 9.51 2.85 4.33
CA PHE A 78 10.55 2.37 5.25
C PHE A 78 10.78 3.37 6.36
N SER A 79 11.06 2.84 7.54
CA SER A 79 11.77 3.57 8.57
C SER A 79 13.14 4.02 8.09
N GLN A 80 13.47 5.29 8.33
CA GLN A 80 14.65 5.95 7.77
C GLN A 80 15.35 6.85 8.77
N ASP A 81 16.67 6.98 8.62
CA ASP A 81 17.42 8.04 9.25
C ASP A 81 17.03 9.39 8.62
N PRO A 82 16.56 10.38 9.40
CA PRO A 82 16.04 11.65 8.88
C PRO A 82 17.11 12.58 8.32
N GLU A 83 18.40 12.37 8.67
CA GLU A 83 19.50 13.23 8.21
C GLU A 83 20.05 12.74 6.87
N THR A 84 20.13 11.43 6.70
CA THR A 84 20.78 10.77 5.56
C THR A 84 19.78 10.22 4.55
N GLY A 85 18.56 9.88 4.98
CA GLY A 85 17.56 9.18 4.17
C GLY A 85 17.85 7.70 3.95
N GLU A 86 18.85 7.14 4.65
CA GLU A 86 19.13 5.70 4.60
C GLU A 86 18.04 4.92 5.36
N ILE A 87 17.73 3.70 4.89
CA ILE A 87 16.79 2.81 5.58
C ILE A 87 17.41 2.42 6.93
N ASP A 88 16.69 2.74 7.99
CA ASP A 88 17.08 2.46 9.38
C ASP A 88 15.92 1.78 10.11
N PRO A 89 15.96 0.44 10.26
CA PRO A 89 14.95 -0.31 11.00
C PRO A 89 14.86 0.08 12.48
N GLU A 90 15.94 0.60 13.08
CA GLU A 90 15.98 0.98 14.50
C GLU A 90 15.37 2.36 14.76
N ASN A 91 15.17 3.19 13.72
CA ASN A 91 14.49 4.47 13.88
C ASN A 91 13.02 4.26 14.27
N LEU A 92 12.59 4.85 15.39
CA LEU A 92 11.25 4.63 15.91
C LEU A 92 10.22 5.67 15.48
N SER A 93 10.65 6.79 14.89
CA SER A 93 9.81 7.99 14.77
C SER A 93 9.78 8.61 13.37
N HIS A 94 10.50 8.07 12.38
CA HIS A 94 10.56 8.65 11.04
C HIS A 94 10.31 7.64 9.93
N ILE A 95 9.14 7.74 9.30
CA ILE A 95 8.76 6.97 8.11
C ILE A 95 8.18 7.96 7.07
N PRO A 96 8.97 8.43 6.09
CA PRO A 96 8.44 9.30 5.06
C PRO A 96 7.41 8.58 4.17
N GLY A 97 6.45 9.34 3.65
CA GLY A 97 5.44 8.83 2.71
C GLY A 97 4.15 8.30 3.36
N LEU A 98 3.98 8.42 4.69
CA LEU A 98 2.76 7.95 5.37
C LEU A 98 1.47 8.59 4.85
N HIS A 99 1.52 9.81 4.30
CA HIS A 99 0.38 10.44 3.62
C HIS A 99 -0.19 9.63 2.44
N LEU A 100 0.59 8.71 1.84
CA LEU A 100 0.12 7.83 0.77
C LEU A 100 -0.89 6.78 1.26
N ILE A 101 -1.01 6.58 2.57
CA ILE A 101 -2.02 5.70 3.19
C ILE A 101 -3.43 6.24 2.96
N ASP A 102 -3.61 7.56 2.88
CA ASP A 102 -4.92 8.20 2.77
C ASP A 102 -5.71 7.79 1.51
N ASP A 103 -5.00 7.36 0.47
CA ASP A 103 -5.55 6.92 -0.82
C ASP A 103 -5.39 5.41 -1.06
N ALA A 104 -4.97 4.64 -0.04
CA ALA A 104 -4.73 3.20 -0.16
C ALA A 104 -6.03 2.39 0.01
N ASP A 105 -6.19 1.32 -0.78
CA ASP A 105 -7.28 0.34 -0.59
C ASP A 105 -6.94 -0.65 0.55
N VAL A 106 -5.65 -0.91 0.78
CA VAL A 106 -5.15 -1.86 1.78
C VAL A 106 -3.88 -1.32 2.42
N LEU A 107 -3.82 -1.43 3.74
CA LEU A 107 -2.63 -1.15 4.54
C LEU A 107 -2.06 -2.45 5.12
N VAL A 108 -0.76 -2.70 4.91
CA VAL A 108 0.00 -3.81 5.51
C VAL A 108 1.07 -3.24 6.41
N LEU A 109 0.98 -3.51 7.71
CA LEU A 109 1.91 -2.99 8.72
C LEU A 109 2.82 -4.10 9.23
N GLN A 110 4.13 -3.93 9.06
CA GLN A 110 5.14 -4.64 9.85
C GLN A 110 5.92 -3.60 10.64
N LEU A 111 5.28 -3.12 11.71
CA LEU A 111 5.82 -2.10 12.59
C LEU A 111 6.00 -2.64 13.99
N ARG A 112 7.05 -2.19 14.69
CA ARG A 112 7.31 -2.55 16.07
C ARG A 112 7.79 -1.36 16.89
N PHE A 113 7.13 -1.15 18.03
CA PHE A 113 7.49 -0.12 19.04
C PHE A 113 7.70 1.29 18.45
N ARG A 114 6.98 1.65 17.38
CA ARG A 114 7.08 2.98 16.77
C ARG A 114 6.44 4.04 17.65
N GLU A 115 7.07 5.19 17.72
CA GLU A 115 6.62 6.42 18.36
C GLU A 115 6.66 7.54 17.31
N LEU A 116 5.81 7.40 16.28
CA LEU A 116 5.69 8.38 15.22
C LEU A 116 5.06 9.67 15.77
N PRO A 117 5.45 10.85 15.27
CA PRO A 117 4.76 12.11 15.55
C PRO A 117 3.25 12.00 15.32
N ASP A 118 2.45 12.76 16.07
CA ASP A 118 0.98 12.72 15.97
C ASP A 118 0.47 12.97 14.54
N GLU A 119 1.13 13.86 13.80
CA GLU A 119 0.80 14.15 12.40
C GLU A 119 1.01 12.95 11.47
N ASP A 120 2.07 12.18 11.69
CA ASP A 120 2.40 10.98 10.93
C ASP A 120 1.50 9.81 11.32
N MET A 121 1.29 9.61 12.63
CA MET A 121 0.43 8.54 13.14
C MET A 121 -1.03 8.72 12.69
N LYS A 122 -1.47 9.97 12.48
CA LYS A 122 -2.82 10.30 11.99
C LYS A 122 -3.17 9.54 10.71
N HIS A 123 -2.23 9.43 9.77
CA HIS A 123 -2.44 8.70 8.52
C HIS A 123 -2.71 7.21 8.70
N ILE A 124 -2.28 6.62 9.82
CA ILE A 124 -2.52 5.20 10.13
C ILE A 124 -3.86 5.01 10.85
N VAL A 125 -4.22 5.92 11.77
CA VAL A 125 -5.34 5.71 12.70
C VAL A 125 -6.70 6.25 12.22
N ASP A 126 -6.71 7.08 11.18
CA ASP A 126 -7.94 7.67 10.63
C ASP A 126 -8.79 6.71 9.78
N HIS A 127 -8.25 5.53 9.44
CA HIS A 127 -8.87 4.53 8.53
C HIS A 127 -9.17 3.21 9.24
#